data_AF-A0A7J2TE03-F1
#
_entry.id   AF-A0A7J2TE03-F1
#
_cell.length_a   1.000
_cell.length_b   1.000
_cell.length_c   1.000
_cell.angle_alpha   90.00
_cell.angle_beta   90.00
_cell.angle_gamma   90.00
#
_symmetry.space_group_name_H-M   'P 1'
#
loop_
_entity.id
_entity.type
_entity.pdbx_description
1 polymer ?
#
loop_
_entity_poly.entity_id
_entity_poly.type
_entity_poly.pdbx_seq_one_letter_code
_entity_poly.pdbx_strand_id
1 'polypeptide(L)'
;MFRVRVNKIESTRDLDGNLGKRIELVEEREISPFVVRPQSEEAKMAQDIMQILQQQMPFLQQRTQLAIPKILLFLTEQEYDDLGINFDVNQVYEVTLENQSIKFTKVS
;
A
#
# COMPACT_ATOMS: atom_id res chain seq x y z
N MET A 1 6.89 12.87 2.89
CA MET A 1 6.59 11.84 3.91
C MET A 1 5.33 11.11 3.50
N PHE A 2 5.32 9.79 3.52
CA PHE A 2 4.15 8.97 3.19
C PHE A 2 4.10 7.73 4.10
N ARG A 3 2.93 7.09 4.20
CA ARG A 3 2.76 5.86 4.97
C ARG A 3 2.79 4.63 4.07
N VAL A 4 3.43 3.58 4.57
CA VAL A 4 3.41 2.26 3.96
C VAL A 4 3.00 1.23 4.98
N ARG A 5 2.27 0.22 4.53
CA ARG A 5 1.97 -0.99 5.31
C ARG A 5 2.80 -2.14 4.78
N VAL A 6 3.37 -2.94 5.68
CA VAL A 6 4.01 -4.22 5.31
C VAL A 6 2.92 -5.16 4.82
N ASN A 7 2.95 -5.48 3.53
CA ASN A 7 1.97 -6.37 2.91
C ASN A 7 2.40 -7.83 3.01
N LYS A 8 3.69 -8.10 2.79
CA LYS A 8 4.22 -9.46 2.68
C LYS A 8 5.71 -9.49 3.03
N ILE A 9 6.11 -10.56 3.71
CA ILE A 9 7.53 -10.91 3.94
C ILE A 9 7.70 -12.37 3.50
N GLU A 10 8.65 -12.63 2.61
CA GLU A 10 8.97 -13.97 2.11
C GLU A 10 10.47 -14.24 2.20
N SER A 11 10.85 -15.50 2.42
CA SER A 11 12.23 -15.92 2.17
C SER A 11 12.50 -15.95 0.67
N THR A 12 13.68 -15.52 0.27
CA THR A 12 14.17 -15.61 -1.11
C THR A 12 15.58 -16.20 -1.14
N ARG A 13 16.03 -16.55 -2.34
CA ARG A 13 17.41 -16.98 -2.60
C ARG A 13 17.99 -16.15 -3.74
N ASP A 14 19.23 -15.71 -3.58
CA ASP A 14 19.97 -15.10 -4.68
C ASP A 14 20.45 -16.16 -5.69
N LEU A 15 21.16 -15.70 -6.73
CA LEU A 15 21.71 -16.58 -7.76
C LEU A 15 22.78 -17.55 -7.22
N ASP A 16 23.42 -17.20 -6.10
CA ASP A 16 24.43 -18.00 -5.43
C ASP A 16 23.82 -18.98 -4.40
N GLY A 17 22.50 -18.89 -4.18
CA GLY A 17 21.73 -19.76 -3.28
C GLY A 17 21.63 -19.27 -1.84
N ASN A 18 22.20 -18.11 -1.51
CA ASN A 18 22.17 -17.54 -0.17
C ASN A 18 20.74 -17.13 0.20
N LEU A 19 20.39 -17.29 1.47
CA LEU A 19 19.07 -16.90 1.98
C LEU A 19 18.98 -15.38 2.13
N GLY A 20 17.78 -14.86 1.88
CA GLY A 20 17.43 -13.48 2.15
C GLY A 20 15.93 -13.32 2.34
N LYS A 21 15.49 -12.05 2.41
CA LYS A 21 14.10 -11.66 2.59
C LYS A 21 13.63 -10.74 1.46
N ARG A 22 12.42 -11.00 1.00
CA ARG A 22 11.64 -10.10 0.15
C ARG A 22 10.58 -9.42 1.02
N ILE A 23 10.65 -8.10 1.15
CA ILE A 23 9.68 -7.31 1.93
C ILE A 23 8.91 -6.41 0.97
N GLU A 24 7.59 -6.59 0.92
CA GLU A 24 6.67 -5.78 0.12
C GLU A 24 5.97 -4.74 1.01
N LEU A 25 6.17 -3.47 0.69
CA LEU A 25 5.58 -2.33 1.37
C LEU A 25 4.63 -1.62 0.41
N VAL A 26 3.35 -1.56 0.77
CA VAL A 26 2.30 -0.96 -0.06
C VAL A 26 1.89 0.38 0.49
N GLU A 27 1.56 1.32 -0.40
CA GLU A 27 1.13 2.66 -0.01
C GLU A 27 -0.18 2.61 0.78
N GLU A 28 -0.17 3.21 1.96
CA GLU A 28 -1.39 3.43 2.72
C GLU A 28 -2.00 4.76 2.29
N ARG A 29 -2.92 4.70 1.33
CA ARG A 29 -3.70 5.85 0.88
C ARG A 29 -5.16 5.71 1.33
N GLU A 30 -5.67 6.74 1.97
CA GLU A 30 -7.11 6.95 2.01
C GLU A 30 -7.55 7.31 0.58
N ILE A 31 -8.11 6.34 -0.13
CA ILE A 31 -8.74 6.62 -1.42
C ILE A 31 -9.96 7.46 -1.12
N SER A 32 -9.82 8.80 -1.20
CA SER A 32 -11.00 9.67 -1.23
C SER A 32 -11.90 9.15 -2.34
N PRO A 33 -13.19 8.87 -2.08
CA PRO A 33 -14.11 8.48 -3.13
C PRO A 33 -14.03 9.55 -4.22
N PHE A 34 -13.72 9.12 -5.44
CA PHE A 34 -13.66 9.98 -6.61
C PHE A 34 -15.00 10.71 -6.73
N VAL A 35 -15.04 12.00 -6.40
CA VAL A 35 -16.19 12.85 -6.71
C VAL A 35 -16.08 13.19 -8.20
N VAL A 36 -16.49 12.27 -9.06
CA VAL A 36 -16.63 12.53 -10.49
C VAL A 36 -17.77 13.55 -10.62
N ARG A 37 -17.45 14.82 -10.90
CA ARG A 37 -18.49 15.82 -11.20
C ARG A 37 -19.03 15.53 -12.60
N PRO A 38 -20.31 15.16 -12.75
CA PRO A 38 -20.87 14.86 -14.06
C PRO A 38 -20.89 16.14 -14.90
N GLN A 39 -20.34 16.08 -16.11
CA GLN A 39 -20.29 17.22 -17.03
C GLN A 39 -21.57 17.37 -17.87
N SER A 40 -22.49 16.39 -17.82
CA SER A 40 -23.78 16.41 -18.52
C SER A 40 -24.92 15.93 -17.62
N GLU A 41 -26.16 16.25 -18.01
CA GLU A 41 -27.36 15.85 -17.28
C GLU A 41 -27.60 14.33 -17.34
N GLU A 42 -27.24 13.67 -18.45
CA GLU A 42 -27.31 12.21 -18.58
C GLU A 42 -26.31 11.53 -17.66
N ALA A 43 -25.09 12.09 -17.56
CA ALA A 43 -24.06 11.59 -16.65
C ALA A 43 -24.49 11.75 -15.18
N LYS A 44 -25.22 12.82 -14.85
CA LYS A 44 -25.76 13.05 -13.51
C LYS A 44 -26.84 12.02 -13.14
N MET A 45 -27.79 11.77 -14.06
CA MET A 45 -28.81 10.74 -13.85
C MET A 45 -28.20 9.34 -13.68
N ALA A 46 -27.18 9.00 -14.49
CA ALA A 46 -26.47 7.72 -14.34
C ALA A 46 -25.74 7.59 -13.00
N GLN A 47 -25.13 8.67 -12.50
CA GLN A 47 -24.49 8.70 -11.19
C GLN A 47 -25.49 8.56 -10.04
N ASP A 48 -26.64 9.23 -10.12
CA ASP A 48 -27.70 9.15 -9.10
C ASP A 48 -28.25 7.72 -9.00
N ILE A 49 -28.48 7.06 -10.15
CA ILE A 49 -28.90 5.64 -10.19
C ILE A 49 -27.83 4.73 -9.56
N MET A 50 -26.55 4.95 -9.88
CA MET A 50 -25.44 4.19 -9.29
C MET A 50 -25.35 4.38 -7.76
N GLN A 51 -25.53 5.59 -7.26
CA GLN A 51 -25.53 5.87 -5.81
C GLN A 51 -26.70 5.16 -5.10
N ILE A 52 -27.90 5.17 -5.69
CA ILE A 52 -29.07 4.48 -5.15
C ILE A 52 -28.83 2.96 -5.10
N LEU A 53 -28.24 2.38 -6.14
CA LEU A 53 -27.89 0.95 -6.18
C LEU A 53 -26.86 0.57 -5.10
N GLN A 54 -25.86 1.42 -4.86
CA GLN A 54 -24.88 1.22 -3.79
C GLN A 54 -25.50 1.30 -2.38
N GLN A 55 -26.50 2.17 -2.17
CA GLN A 55 -27.22 2.27 -0.89
C GLN A 55 -28.06 1.01 -0.59
N GLN A 56 -28.62 0.38 -1.62
CA GLN A 56 -29.43 -0.83 -1.43
C GLN A 56 -28.59 -2.09 -1.27
N MET A 57 -27.32 -2.07 -1.69
CA MET A 57 -26.39 -3.20 -1.57
C MET A 57 -25.09 -2.79 -0.85
N PRO A 58 -25.13 -2.57 0.48
CA PRO A 58 -23.96 -2.13 1.27
C PRO A 58 -22.78 -3.13 1.26
N PHE A 59 -23.02 -4.39 0.91
CA PHE A 59 -21.98 -5.43 0.79
C PHE A 59 -21.17 -5.34 -0.52
N LEU A 60 -21.65 -4.57 -1.50
CA LEU A 60 -20.96 -4.31 -2.78
C LEU A 60 -20.12 -3.03 -2.75
N GLN A 61 -19.78 -2.52 -1.56
CA GLN A 61 -18.63 -1.64 -1.44
C GLN A 61 -17.40 -2.46 -1.86
N GLN A 62 -17.08 -2.45 -3.16
CA GLN A 62 -15.77 -2.82 -3.67
C GLN A 62 -14.80 -1.92 -2.95
N ARG A 63 -14.30 -2.38 -1.80
CA ARG A 63 -13.04 -1.91 -1.23
C ARG A 63 -12.00 -2.36 -2.23
N THR A 64 -11.88 -1.62 -3.33
CA THR A 64 -10.68 -1.56 -4.15
C THR A 64 -9.62 -0.88 -3.29
N GLN A 65 -9.23 -1.53 -2.19
CA GLN A 65 -7.94 -1.32 -1.58
C GLN A 65 -6.93 -1.83 -2.61
N LEU A 66 -6.69 -1.01 -3.63
CA LEU A 66 -5.59 -1.18 -4.54
C LEU A 66 -4.35 -1.06 -3.69
N ALA A 67 -3.78 -2.20 -3.31
CA ALA A 67 -2.48 -2.27 -2.67
C ALA A 67 -1.46 -1.90 -3.74
N ILE A 68 -1.09 -0.62 -3.79
CA ILE A 68 -0.11 -0.11 -4.74
C ILE A 68 1.28 -0.38 -4.13
N PRO A 69 2.11 -1.26 -4.71
CA PRO A 69 3.46 -1.46 -4.21
C PRO A 69 4.23 -0.15 -4.26
N LYS A 70 4.79 0.26 -3.12
CA LYS A 70 5.50 1.53 -2.98
C LYS A 70 7.01 1.32 -2.85
N ILE A 71 7.40 0.29 -2.09
CA ILE A 71 8.79 -0.11 -1.89
C ILE A 71 8.83 -1.64 -1.88
N LEU A 72 9.79 -2.22 -2.60
CA LEU A 72 10.07 -3.65 -2.58
C LEU A 72 11.55 -3.83 -2.25
N LEU A 73 11.85 -4.47 -1.13
CA LEU A 73 13.21 -4.73 -0.69
C LEU A 73 13.53 -6.20 -0.90
N PHE A 74 14.70 -6.47 -1.46
CA PHE A 74 15.34 -7.78 -1.49
C PHE A 74 16.65 -7.63 -0.74
N LEU A 75 16.72 -8.22 0.44
CA LEU A 75 17.85 -8.08 1.35
C LEU A 75 18.40 -9.46 1.65
N THR A 76 19.71 -9.60 1.69
CA THR A 76 20.36 -10.72 2.39
C THR A 76 19.99 -10.68 3.88
N GLU A 77 20.19 -11.79 4.60
CA GLU A 77 19.97 -11.79 6.05
C GLU A 77 20.84 -10.74 6.77
N GLN A 78 22.08 -10.54 6.32
CA GLN A 78 22.97 -9.52 6.89
C GLN A 78 22.47 -8.09 6.65
N GLU A 79 22.06 -7.75 5.43
CA GLU A 79 21.52 -6.42 5.12
C GLU A 79 20.21 -6.14 5.87
N TYR A 80 19.40 -7.17 6.12
CA TYR A 80 18.18 -7.06 6.92
C TYR A 80 18.52 -6.73 8.39
N ASP A 81 19.51 -7.40 8.96
CA ASP A 81 19.99 -7.13 10.31
C ASP A 81 20.61 -5.72 10.41
N ASP A 82 21.43 -5.33 9.43
CA ASP A 82 22.08 -4.01 9.37
C ASP A 82 21.06 -2.87 9.18
N LEU A 83 19.95 -3.12 8.48
CA LEU A 83 18.85 -2.17 8.36
C LEU A 83 18.21 -1.86 9.72
N GLY A 84 18.30 -2.79 10.68
CA GLY A 84 17.90 -2.56 12.07
C GLY A 84 16.39 -2.37 12.27
N ILE A 85 15.57 -2.79 11.31
CA ILE A 85 14.10 -2.70 11.36
C ILE A 85 13.53 -4.12 11.37
N ASN A 86 12.71 -4.43 12.37
CA ASN A 86 11.97 -5.68 12.42
C ASN A 86 10.59 -5.50 11.76
N PHE A 87 10.53 -5.67 10.44
CA PHE A 87 9.26 -5.62 9.71
C PHE A 87 8.34 -6.77 10.14
N ASP A 88 7.07 -6.47 10.33
CA ASP A 88 6.01 -7.45 10.58
C ASP A 88 4.80 -7.12 9.70
N VAL A 89 4.08 -8.14 9.25
CA VAL A 89 2.94 -7.98 8.35
C VAL A 89 1.86 -7.14 9.02
N ASN A 90 1.26 -6.24 8.24
CA ASN A 90 0.28 -5.24 8.67
C ASN A 90 0.83 -4.10 9.53
N GLN A 91 2.11 -4.09 9.91
CA GLN A 91 2.68 -2.90 10.54
C GLN A 91 2.77 -1.74 9.56
N VAL A 92 2.55 -0.53 10.08
CA VAL A 92 2.58 0.72 9.32
C VAL A 92 3.83 1.51 9.69
N TYR A 93 4.49 2.02 8.66
CA TYR A 93 5.68 2.84 8.78
C TYR A 93 5.48 4.16 8.06
N GLU A 94 5.94 5.22 8.71
CA GLU A 94 6.12 6.51 8.08
C GLU A 94 7.48 6.55 7.38
N VAL A 95 7.48 6.87 6.09
CA VAL A 95 8.67 6.90 5.25
C VAL A 95 9.00 8.34 4.84
N THR A 96 10.25 8.72 5.07
CA THR A 96 10.82 9.98 4.60
C THR A 96 11.92 9.71 3.59
N LEU A 97 11.84 10.40 2.45
CA LEU A 97 12.86 10.40 1.40
C LEU A 97 13.53 11.78 1.43
N GLU A 98 14.76 11.86 1.92
CA GLU A 98 15.47 13.12 2.08
C GLU A 98 16.99 12.87 2.02
N ASN A 99 17.75 13.78 1.41
CA ASN A 99 19.22 13.72 1.39
C ASN A 99 19.76 12.35 0.94
N GLN A 100 19.17 11.79 -0.14
CA GLN A 100 19.53 10.46 -0.68
C GLN A 100 19.31 9.30 0.29
N SER A 101 18.51 9.50 1.35
CA SER A 101 18.22 8.50 2.39
C SER A 101 16.73 8.15 2.41
N ILE A 102 16.44 6.89 2.74
CA ILE A 102 15.08 6.38 3.01
C ILE A 102 15.01 6.06 4.50
N LYS A 103 14.20 6.81 5.26
CA LYS A 103 14.05 6.61 6.70
C LYS A 103 12.66 6.08 7.02
N PHE A 104 12.60 4.97 7.74
CA PHE A 104 11.38 4.38 8.25
C PHE A 104 11.21 4.73 9.72
N THR A 105 10.01 5.16 10.11
CA THR A 105 9.64 5.38 11.51
C THR A 105 8.38 4.57 11.79
N LYS A 106 8.43 3.67 12.78
CA LYS A 106 7.27 2.86 13.15
C LYS A 106 6.15 3.77 13.68
N VAL A 107 4.96 3.63 13.11
CA VAL A 107 3.76 4.30 13.62
C VAL A 107 3.18 3.37 14.69
N SER A 108 3.62 3.60 15.95
CA SER A 108 3.22 2.93 17.21
C SER A 108 2.52 1.57 17.09
#